data_AF-A0AAU2EN04-F1
#
_entry.id   AF-A0AAU2EN04-F1
#
_cell.length_a   1.000
_cell.length_b   1.000
_cell.length_c   1.000
_cell.angle_alpha   90.00
_cell.angle_beta   90.00
_cell.angle_gamma   90.00
#
_symmetry.space_group_name_H-M   'P 1'
#
loop_
_entity.id
_entity.type
_entity.pdbx_description
1 polymer ?
#
loop_
_entity_poly.entity_id
_entity_poly.type
_entity_poly.pdbx_seq_one_letter_code
_entity_poly.pdbx_strand_id
1 'polypeptide(L)'
;MTSLRQITPEQVDNALKDLLGGTRRALAIALRSLFRALKYKWLIFQDPARHLFVGDIFSIPRPISSDLLDQAHTPLARLAITLAAVPAGEIRATRTTDLAHAVLTLRRGLRRHVLHLGERTLRLTSDWLTYRHQRWPTSTNPHLLVTQKTPIDPDHPPIARATLQLILPAGGDPEVPPRCGRR
;
A
#
# COMPACT_ATOMS: atom_id res chain seq x y z
N MET A 1 15.79 32.05 18.46
CA MET A 1 15.12 31.03 19.29
C MET A 1 13.63 31.03 18.95
N THR A 2 13.18 30.16 18.05
CA THR A 2 11.76 30.03 17.69
C THR A 2 11.11 28.99 18.60
N SER A 3 10.32 29.46 19.56
CA SER A 3 9.61 28.60 20.51
C SER A 3 8.38 27.97 19.85
N LEU A 4 8.14 26.67 20.09
CA LEU A 4 6.96 25.95 19.60
C LEU A 4 5.62 26.56 20.05
N ARG A 5 5.65 27.42 21.08
CA ARG A 5 4.47 28.14 21.61
C ARG A 5 3.98 29.27 20.70
N GLN A 6 4.82 29.74 19.78
CA GLN A 6 4.51 30.85 18.87
C GLN A 6 4.07 30.37 17.49
N ILE A 7 3.93 29.05 17.28
CA ILE A 7 3.58 28.51 15.97
C ILE A 7 2.12 28.83 15.65
N THR A 8 1.90 29.54 14.55
CA THR A 8 0.56 29.89 14.04
C THR A 8 0.06 28.86 13.03
N PRO A 9 -1.28 28.75 12.84
CA PRO A 9 -1.87 27.90 11.79
C PRO A 9 -1.30 28.19 10.39
N GLU A 10 -0.96 29.45 10.09
CA GLU A 10 -0.39 29.87 8.81
C GLU A 10 1.02 29.33 8.57
N GLN A 11 1.83 29.24 9.63
CA GLN A 11 3.16 28.62 9.55
C GLN A 11 3.07 27.10 9.32
N VAL A 12 2.06 26.46 9.92
CA VAL A 12 1.75 25.05 9.69
C VAL A 12 1.31 24.82 8.23
N ASP A 13 0.45 25.70 7.71
CA ASP A 13 0.03 25.62 6.30
C ASP A 13 1.20 25.90 5.35
N ASN A 14 2.06 26.89 5.62
CA ASN A 14 3.26 27.17 4.84
C ASN A 14 4.21 25.97 4.79
N ALA A 15 4.44 25.28 5.91
CA ALA A 15 5.26 24.07 5.94
C ALA A 15 4.68 22.92 5.09
N LEU A 16 3.38 22.95 4.81
CA LEU A 16 2.69 21.95 4.00
C LEU A 16 2.46 22.39 2.56
N LYS A 17 2.68 23.67 2.20
CA LYS A 17 2.35 24.22 0.88
C LYS A 17 3.06 23.50 -0.25
N ASP A 18 4.35 23.21 -0.07
CA ASP A 18 5.20 22.62 -1.11
C ASP A 18 5.17 21.08 -1.10
N LEU A 19 4.45 20.48 -0.15
CA LEU A 19 4.33 19.03 -0.04
C LEU A 19 3.08 18.52 -0.75
N LEU A 20 3.25 17.44 -1.51
CA LEU A 20 2.19 16.74 -2.23
C LEU A 20 1.98 15.34 -1.68
N GLY A 21 0.79 14.79 -1.95
CA GLY A 21 0.44 13.38 -1.73
C GLY A 21 0.74 12.84 -0.32
N GLY A 22 1.34 11.65 -0.29
CA GLY A 22 1.64 10.92 0.94
C GLY A 22 2.55 11.67 1.92
N THR A 23 3.51 12.45 1.43
CA THR A 23 4.45 13.22 2.26
C THR A 23 3.75 14.34 3.01
N ARG A 24 2.88 15.10 2.32
CA ARG A 24 2.04 16.13 2.95
C ARG A 24 1.18 15.52 4.06
N ARG A 25 0.56 14.37 3.77
CA ARG A 25 -0.29 13.65 4.71
C ARG A 25 0.48 13.17 5.93
N ALA A 26 1.64 12.55 5.74
CA ALA A 26 2.48 12.06 6.83
C ALA A 26 2.90 13.21 7.75
N LEU A 27 3.33 14.34 7.17
CA LEU A 27 3.69 15.51 7.95
C LEU A 27 2.48 16.10 8.69
N ALA A 28 1.31 16.19 8.05
CA ALA A 28 0.09 16.66 8.71
C ALA A 28 -0.33 15.77 9.89
N ILE A 29 -0.20 14.44 9.77
CA ILE A 29 -0.46 13.49 10.88
C ILE A 29 0.54 13.72 12.02
N ALA A 30 1.83 13.83 11.69
CA ALA A 30 2.89 14.05 12.68
C ALA A 30 2.67 15.37 13.45
N LEU A 31 2.34 16.46 12.74
CA LEU A 31 2.05 17.76 13.33
C LEU A 31 0.81 17.70 14.23
N ARG A 32 -0.29 17.08 13.79
CA ARG A 32 -1.48 16.86 14.65
C ARG A 32 -1.14 16.07 15.91
N SER A 33 -0.35 15.01 15.79
CA SER A 33 0.05 14.21 16.95
C SER A 33 0.91 15.01 17.92
N LEU A 34 1.89 15.76 17.41
CA LEU A 34 2.79 16.59 18.21
C LEU A 34 2.03 17.68 18.97
N PHE A 35 1.24 18.49 18.28
CA PHE A 35 0.49 19.58 18.93
C PHE A 35 -0.60 19.06 19.86
N ARG A 36 -1.22 17.93 19.55
CA ARG A 36 -2.15 17.26 20.49
C ARG A 36 -1.43 16.82 21.77
N ALA A 37 -0.23 16.25 21.66
CA ALA A 37 0.57 15.87 22.83
C ALA A 37 1.03 17.09 23.65
N LEU A 38 1.43 18.18 22.99
CA LEU A 38 1.81 19.44 23.64
C LEU A 38 0.63 20.11 24.35
N LYS A 39 -0.57 20.07 23.73
CA LYS A 39 -1.80 20.56 24.35
C LYS A 39 -2.18 19.73 25.58
N TYR A 40 -2.06 18.39 25.48
CA TYR A 40 -2.33 17.50 26.61
C TYR A 40 -1.38 17.75 27.79
N LYS A 41 -0.11 18.09 27.51
CA LYS A 41 0.87 18.48 28.52
C LYS A 41 0.74 19.95 28.98
N TRP A 42 -0.32 20.66 28.60
CA TRP A 42 -0.57 22.07 28.92
C TRP A 42 0.57 23.02 28.53
N LEU A 43 1.41 22.63 27.57
CA LEU A 43 2.53 23.45 27.07
C LEU A 43 2.07 24.48 26.05
N ILE A 44 0.90 24.26 25.44
CA ILE A 44 0.21 25.16 24.51
C ILE A 44 -1.27 25.20 24.85
N PHE A 45 -1.91 26.35 24.63
CA PHE A 45 -3.34 26.54 24.90
C PHE A 45 -4.24 26.15 23.72
N GLN A 46 -3.74 26.31 22.49
CA GLN A 46 -4.46 26.00 21.25
C GLN A 46 -3.64 25.04 20.38
N ASP A 47 -4.32 24.16 19.66
CA ASP A 47 -3.70 23.23 18.71
C ASP A 47 -3.71 23.88 17.31
N PRO A 48 -2.56 24.37 16.80
CA PRO A 48 -2.48 25.05 15.52
C PRO A 48 -2.62 24.11 14.32
N ALA A 49 -2.63 22.79 14.52
CA ALA A 49 -2.79 21.78 13.46
C ALA A 49 -4.22 21.19 13.42
N ARG A 50 -5.15 21.71 14.23
CA ARG A 50 -6.51 21.16 14.34
C ARG A 50 -7.29 21.19 13.02
N HIS A 51 -7.04 22.21 12.18
CA HIS A 51 -7.72 22.42 10.89
C HIS A 51 -7.14 21.56 9.75
N LEU A 52 -6.03 20.85 9.97
CA LEU A 52 -5.39 20.06 8.92
C LEU A 52 -6.25 18.85 8.51
N PHE A 53 -6.79 18.86 7.30
CA PHE A 53 -7.48 17.71 6.73
C PHE A 53 -6.48 16.61 6.36
N VAL A 54 -6.50 15.52 7.13
CA VAL A 54 -5.85 14.26 6.78
C VAL A 54 -6.93 13.45 6.06
N GLY A 55 -6.95 13.49 4.73
CA GLY A 55 -7.99 12.84 3.91
C GLY A 55 -8.21 11.36 4.27
N ASP A 56 -9.31 10.76 3.81
CA ASP A 56 -9.59 9.36 4.08
C ASP A 56 -8.64 8.41 3.29
N ILE A 57 -8.42 7.19 3.77
CA ILE A 57 -7.51 6.19 3.15
C ILE A 57 -8.21 5.41 2.04
N PHE A 58 -9.53 5.53 1.91
CA PHE A 58 -10.29 4.78 0.91
C PHE A 58 -10.20 5.44 -0.46
N SER A 59 -9.04 5.29 -1.10
CA SER A 59 -8.98 5.38 -2.56
C SER A 59 -9.73 4.16 -3.09
N ILE A 60 -10.82 4.40 -3.82
CA ILE A 60 -11.52 3.33 -4.54
C ILE A 60 -10.51 2.74 -5.52
N PRO A 61 -10.23 1.42 -5.46
CA PRO A 61 -9.29 0.81 -6.39
C PRO A 61 -9.73 1.11 -7.82
N ARG A 62 -8.87 1.79 -8.58
CA ARG A 62 -9.15 2.03 -10.00
C ARG A 62 -9.18 0.67 -10.71
N PRO A 63 -10.16 0.41 -11.58
CA PRO A 63 -10.16 -0.81 -12.37
C PRO A 63 -8.85 -0.92 -13.15
N ILE A 64 -8.22 -2.08 -13.07
CA ILE A 64 -6.95 -2.35 -13.75
C ILE A 64 -7.21 -2.35 -15.26
N SER A 65 -6.51 -1.50 -16.01
CA SER A 65 -6.59 -1.48 -17.47
C SER A 65 -6.06 -2.79 -18.05
N SER A 66 -6.77 -3.38 -19.02
CA SER A 66 -6.34 -4.57 -19.76
C SER A 66 -4.93 -4.44 -20.34
N ASP A 67 -4.60 -3.25 -20.82
CA ASP A 67 -3.35 -2.95 -21.51
C ASP A 67 -2.12 -3.13 -20.60
N LEU A 68 -2.27 -2.87 -19.29
CA LEU A 68 -1.20 -3.09 -18.31
C LEU A 68 -0.91 -4.58 -18.12
N LEU A 69 -1.93 -5.42 -18.24
CA LEU A 69 -1.78 -6.87 -18.12
C LEU A 69 -1.09 -7.45 -19.36
N ASP A 70 -1.34 -6.88 -20.54
CA ASP A 70 -0.72 -7.30 -21.81
C ASP A 70 0.75 -6.87 -21.89
N GLN A 71 1.10 -5.71 -21.31
CA GLN A 71 2.50 -5.24 -21.19
C GLN A 71 3.33 -6.06 -20.17
N ALA A 72 2.69 -6.84 -19.30
CA ALA A 72 3.38 -7.64 -18.31
C ALA A 72 3.98 -8.90 -18.95
N HIS A 73 5.30 -8.88 -19.19
CA HIS A 73 6.02 -9.99 -19.83
C HIS A 73 6.31 -11.18 -18.90
N THR A 74 6.16 -11.03 -17.58
CA THR A 74 6.42 -12.12 -16.63
C THR A 74 5.14 -12.65 -15.98
N PRO A 75 5.00 -13.98 -15.76
CA PRO A 75 3.85 -14.55 -15.05
C PRO A 75 3.63 -13.94 -13.67
N LEU A 76 4.73 -13.61 -12.96
CA LEU A 76 4.69 -12.90 -11.69
C LEU A 76 4.06 -11.51 -11.82
N ALA A 77 4.47 -10.72 -12.82
CA ALA A 77 3.93 -9.39 -13.04
C ALA A 77 2.44 -9.43 -13.38
N ARG A 78 2.03 -10.38 -14.23
CA ARG A 78 0.61 -10.57 -14.58
C ARG A 78 -0.24 -10.88 -13.35
N LEU A 79 0.22 -11.79 -12.49
CA LEU A 79 -0.48 -12.11 -11.25
C LEU A 79 -0.50 -10.92 -10.27
N ALA A 80 0.63 -10.25 -10.07
CA ALA A 80 0.73 -9.10 -9.17
C ALA A 80 -0.19 -7.93 -9.61
N ILE A 81 -0.22 -7.62 -10.91
CA ILE A 81 -1.11 -6.60 -11.48
C ILE A 81 -2.57 -7.00 -11.31
N THR A 82 -2.92 -8.27 -11.56
CA THR A 82 -4.30 -8.74 -11.35
C THR A 82 -4.75 -8.62 -9.90
N LEU A 83 -3.82 -8.76 -8.95
CA LEU A 83 -4.06 -8.59 -7.52
C LEU A 83 -3.88 -7.13 -7.05
N ALA A 84 -3.71 -6.14 -7.94
CA ALA A 84 -3.38 -4.77 -7.55
C ALA A 84 -4.43 -4.06 -6.66
N ALA A 85 -5.68 -4.51 -6.72
CA ALA A 85 -6.73 -4.02 -5.83
C ALA A 85 -6.53 -4.46 -4.36
N VAL A 86 -5.70 -5.48 -4.11
CA VAL A 86 -5.37 -5.97 -2.78
C VAL A 86 -4.21 -5.16 -2.20
N PRO A 87 -4.26 -4.76 -0.91
CA PRO A 87 -3.14 -4.07 -0.29
C PRO A 87 -1.85 -4.90 -0.37
N ALA A 88 -0.76 -4.27 -0.80
CA ALA A 88 0.58 -4.86 -0.91
C ALA A 88 1.01 -5.65 0.35
N GLY A 89 0.64 -5.20 1.55
CA GLY A 89 0.96 -5.90 2.79
C GLY A 89 0.25 -7.25 2.92
N GLU A 90 -1.00 -7.33 2.46
CA GLU A 90 -1.80 -8.55 2.49
C GLU A 90 -1.29 -9.54 1.45
N ILE A 91 -1.04 -9.09 0.21
CA ILE A 91 -0.47 -9.94 -0.85
C ILE A 91 0.89 -10.52 -0.44
N ARG A 92 1.75 -9.73 0.20
CA ARG A 92 3.07 -10.22 0.65
C ARG A 92 2.97 -11.30 1.71
N ALA A 93 1.93 -11.25 2.53
CA ALA A 93 1.71 -12.21 3.62
C ALA A 93 1.00 -13.49 3.15
N THR A 94 0.44 -13.52 1.93
CA THR A 94 -0.26 -14.71 1.44
C THR A 94 0.69 -15.88 1.23
N ARG A 95 0.22 -17.05 1.63
CA ARG A 95 0.92 -18.31 1.43
C ARG A 95 0.24 -19.14 0.34
N THR A 96 0.99 -20.06 -0.25
CA THR A 96 0.42 -21.02 -1.21
C THR A 96 -0.69 -21.86 -0.58
N THR A 97 -0.62 -22.14 0.73
CA THR A 97 -1.66 -22.86 1.48
C THR A 97 -2.92 -22.04 1.75
N ASP A 98 -2.87 -20.71 1.63
CA ASP A 98 -4.05 -19.85 1.79
C ASP A 98 -4.91 -19.81 0.51
N LEU A 99 -4.46 -20.46 -0.57
CA LEU A 99 -5.15 -20.62 -1.84
C LEU A 99 -5.82 -22.00 -1.91
N ALA A 100 -7.16 -22.02 -2.01
CA ALA A 100 -7.92 -23.26 -2.14
C ALA A 100 -9.11 -23.08 -3.09
N HIS A 101 -9.28 -23.94 -4.10
CA HIS A 101 -10.47 -24.01 -4.96
C HIS A 101 -11.02 -22.64 -5.43
N ALA A 102 -10.14 -21.76 -5.94
CA ALA A 102 -10.45 -20.39 -6.38
C ALA A 102 -10.73 -19.36 -5.26
N VAL A 103 -10.36 -19.66 -4.03
CA VAL A 103 -10.46 -18.75 -2.89
C VAL A 103 -9.07 -18.43 -2.35
N LEU A 104 -8.77 -17.14 -2.22
CA LEU A 104 -7.54 -16.64 -1.62
C LEU A 104 -7.85 -16.02 -0.26
N THR A 105 -7.23 -16.57 0.80
CA THR A 105 -7.37 -16.03 2.16
C THR A 105 -6.27 -15.02 2.44
N LEU A 106 -6.65 -13.74 2.54
CA LEU A 106 -5.77 -12.63 2.88
C LEU A 106 -5.76 -12.41 4.40
N ARG A 107 -4.57 -12.14 4.96
CA ARG A 107 -4.40 -11.90 6.40
C ARG A 107 -4.12 -10.43 6.66
N ARG A 108 -5.00 -9.76 7.41
CA ARG A 108 -4.88 -8.35 7.83
C ARG A 108 -4.83 -8.27 9.36
N GLY A 109 -3.63 -8.41 9.92
CA GLY A 109 -3.46 -8.51 11.37
C GLY A 109 -4.21 -9.72 11.93
N LEU A 110 -5.19 -9.50 12.81
CA LEU A 110 -6.05 -10.55 13.38
C LEU A 110 -7.26 -10.91 12.49
N ARG A 111 -7.53 -10.14 11.43
CA ARG A 111 -8.68 -10.38 10.54
C ARG A 111 -8.26 -11.21 9.33
N ARG A 112 -9.15 -12.12 8.92
CA ARG A 112 -9.05 -12.87 7.66
C ARG A 112 -10.05 -12.28 6.67
N HIS A 113 -9.57 -11.97 5.47
CA HIS A 113 -10.39 -11.52 4.36
C HIS A 113 -10.37 -12.58 3.27
N VAL A 114 -11.54 -12.93 2.73
CA VAL A 114 -11.68 -13.98 1.73
C VAL A 114 -11.89 -13.30 0.38
N LEU A 115 -11.01 -13.61 -0.58
CA LEU A 115 -11.10 -13.09 -1.93
C LEU A 115 -11.41 -14.24 -2.90
N HIS A 116 -12.56 -14.17 -3.55
CA HIS A 116 -12.93 -15.10 -4.61
C HIS A 116 -12.21 -14.71 -5.90
N LEU A 117 -11.40 -15.61 -6.43
CA LEU A 117 -10.68 -15.42 -7.68
C LEU A 117 -11.62 -15.71 -8.84
N GLY A 118 -11.81 -14.74 -9.73
CA GLY A 118 -12.46 -14.98 -11.01
C GLY A 118 -11.64 -15.93 -11.88
N GLU A 119 -12.26 -16.53 -12.90
CA GLU A 119 -11.63 -17.53 -13.77
C GLU A 119 -10.30 -17.04 -14.37
N ARG A 120 -10.24 -15.79 -14.83
CA ARG A 120 -9.01 -15.19 -15.38
C ARG A 120 -7.89 -15.13 -14.33
N THR A 121 -8.22 -14.71 -13.11
CA THR A 121 -7.24 -14.66 -12.00
C THR A 121 -6.78 -16.05 -11.59
N LEU A 122 -7.68 -17.04 -11.61
CA LEU A 122 -7.35 -18.43 -11.32
C LEU A 122 -6.37 -18.98 -12.37
N ARG A 123 -6.61 -18.76 -13.66
CA ARG A 123 -5.70 -19.16 -14.74
C ARG A 123 -4.31 -18.55 -14.56
N LEU A 124 -4.24 -17.24 -14.34
CA LEU A 124 -2.96 -16.55 -14.09
C LEU A 124 -2.24 -17.05 -12.83
N THR A 125 -3.00 -17.44 -11.81
CA THR A 125 -2.44 -18.02 -10.58
C THR A 125 -1.85 -19.41 -10.88
N SER A 126 -2.56 -20.25 -11.63
CA SER A 126 -2.07 -21.57 -12.06
C SER A 126 -0.82 -21.47 -12.94
N ASP A 127 -0.80 -20.54 -13.90
CA ASP A 127 0.36 -20.28 -14.76
C ASP A 127 1.58 -19.86 -13.93
N TRP A 128 1.37 -18.98 -12.95
CA TRP A 128 2.41 -18.56 -12.01
C TRP A 128 2.94 -19.73 -11.16
N LEU A 129 2.05 -20.54 -10.59
CA LEU A 129 2.45 -21.70 -9.76
C LEU A 129 3.23 -22.74 -10.59
N THR A 130 2.81 -22.97 -11.83
CA THR A 130 3.51 -23.85 -12.77
C THR A 130 4.90 -23.32 -13.09
N TYR A 131 5.00 -22.04 -13.45
CA TYR A 131 6.29 -21.39 -13.71
C TYR A 131 7.21 -21.44 -12.48
N ARG A 132 6.67 -21.16 -11.29
CA ARG A 132 7.40 -21.21 -10.02
C ARG A 132 7.96 -22.61 -9.75
N HIS A 133 7.15 -23.65 -9.94
CA HIS A 133 7.56 -25.03 -9.73
C HIS A 133 8.64 -25.47 -10.71
N GLN A 134 8.52 -25.09 -11.99
CA GLN A 134 9.54 -25.38 -13.01
C GLN A 134 10.87 -24.66 -12.72
N ARG A 135 10.81 -23.41 -12.26
CA ARG A 135 12.00 -22.59 -12.02
C ARG A 135 12.70 -22.94 -10.70
N TRP A 136 11.94 -23.28 -9.65
CA TRP A 136 12.44 -23.63 -8.32
C TRP A 136 11.72 -24.85 -7.74
N PRO A 137 11.98 -26.05 -8.27
CA PRO A 137 11.28 -27.26 -7.83
C PRO A 137 11.54 -27.61 -6.36
N THR A 138 12.71 -27.22 -5.83
CA THR A 138 13.13 -27.52 -4.45
C THR A 138 12.86 -26.40 -3.44
N SER A 139 12.19 -25.30 -3.83
CA SER A 139 11.98 -24.19 -2.91
C SER A 139 10.87 -24.48 -1.90
N THR A 140 11.22 -24.41 -0.61
CA THR A 140 10.29 -24.57 0.52
C THR A 140 9.61 -23.24 0.92
N ASN A 141 9.84 -22.15 0.16
CA ASN A 141 9.29 -20.84 0.52
C ASN A 141 7.73 -20.92 0.54
N PRO A 142 7.08 -20.59 1.66
CA PRO A 142 5.63 -20.74 1.79
C PRO A 142 4.84 -19.64 1.08
N HIS A 143 5.47 -18.51 0.73
CA HIS A 143 4.80 -17.34 0.17
C HIS A 143 4.30 -17.57 -1.26
N LEU A 144 3.13 -17.01 -1.57
CA LEU A 144 2.52 -17.13 -2.91
C LEU A 144 3.34 -16.39 -3.96
N LEU A 145 3.79 -15.16 -3.65
CA LEU A 145 4.64 -14.36 -4.53
C LEU A 145 6.11 -14.45 -4.10
N VAL A 146 6.96 -14.92 -5.02
CA VAL A 146 8.38 -15.16 -4.79
C VAL A 146 9.17 -14.59 -5.98
N THR A 147 10.28 -13.90 -5.72
CA THR A 147 11.15 -13.37 -6.80
C THR A 147 12.24 -14.37 -7.18
N GLN A 148 13.25 -13.98 -7.94
CA GLN A 148 14.40 -14.87 -8.22
C GLN A 148 15.35 -15.06 -7.02
N LYS A 149 15.37 -14.12 -6.07
CA LYS A 149 16.30 -14.13 -4.92
C LYS A 149 15.69 -14.80 -3.68
N THR A 150 14.40 -14.57 -3.48
CA THR A 150 13.60 -15.05 -2.35
C THR A 150 13.43 -16.57 -2.17
N PRO A 151 13.51 -17.44 -3.21
CA PRO A 151 13.37 -18.89 -3.08
C PRO A 151 14.62 -19.59 -2.55
N ILE A 152 15.80 -18.97 -2.71
CA ILE A 152 17.12 -19.52 -2.33
C ILE A 152 17.49 -19.13 -0.90
N ASP A 153 16.91 -18.04 -0.41
CA ASP A 153 17.15 -17.50 0.93
C ASP A 153 16.62 -18.46 2.02
N PRO A 154 17.47 -18.89 2.98
CA PRO A 154 17.08 -19.81 4.05
C PRO A 154 16.03 -19.23 5.00
N ASP A 155 15.95 -17.90 5.12
CA ASP A 155 14.97 -17.23 5.98
C ASP A 155 13.59 -17.14 5.32
N HIS A 156 13.48 -17.60 4.06
CA HIS A 156 12.27 -17.61 3.25
C HIS A 156 11.45 -16.31 3.34
N PRO A 157 12.07 -15.13 3.13
CA PRO A 157 11.38 -13.87 3.31
C PRO A 157 10.19 -13.74 2.33
N PRO A 158 9.18 -12.92 2.62
CA PRO A 158 8.21 -12.51 1.61
C PRO A 158 8.90 -11.65 0.54
N ILE A 159 8.32 -11.55 -0.66
CA ILE A 159 8.78 -10.59 -1.69
C ILE A 159 8.99 -9.20 -1.07
N ALA A 160 10.11 -8.55 -1.39
CA ALA A 160 10.41 -7.23 -0.85
C ALA A 160 9.33 -6.22 -1.28
N ARG A 161 8.95 -5.31 -0.36
CA ARG A 161 7.90 -4.31 -0.64
C ARG A 161 8.27 -3.44 -1.85
N ALA A 162 9.53 -3.02 -1.94
CA ALA A 162 10.03 -2.22 -3.05
C ALA A 162 9.88 -2.95 -4.40
N THR A 163 10.21 -4.24 -4.45
CA THR A 163 10.05 -5.04 -5.69
C THR A 163 8.60 -5.16 -6.10
N LEU A 164 7.70 -5.39 -5.15
CA LEU A 164 6.27 -5.49 -5.44
C LEU A 164 5.68 -4.12 -5.87
N GLN A 165 6.17 -3.00 -5.33
CA GLN A 165 5.81 -1.65 -5.77
C GLN A 165 6.35 -1.28 -7.16
N LEU A 166 7.44 -1.88 -7.62
CA LEU A 166 7.94 -1.68 -8.99
C LEU A 166 7.08 -2.41 -10.03
N ILE A 167 6.40 -3.47 -9.61
CA ILE A 167 5.55 -4.30 -10.49
C ILE A 167 4.11 -3.78 -10.51
N LEU A 168 3.61 -3.38 -9.34
CA LEU A 168 2.28 -2.80 -9.24
C LEU A 168 2.31 -1.38 -9.81
N PRO A 169 1.31 -0.98 -10.62
CA PRO A 169 1.18 0.42 -10.99
C PRO A 169 1.12 1.22 -9.68
N ALA A 170 1.93 2.28 -9.59
CA ALA A 170 1.85 3.21 -8.47
C ALA A 170 0.37 3.57 -8.33
N GLY A 171 -0.24 3.21 -7.19
CA GLY A 171 -1.62 3.55 -6.93
C GLY A 171 -1.72 5.05 -7.09
N GLY A 172 -2.36 5.48 -8.18
CA GLY A 172 -2.36 6.89 -8.57
C GLY A 172 -2.77 7.70 -7.37
N ASP A 173 -1.94 8.69 -7.02
CA ASP A 173 -2.32 9.68 -6.02
C ASP A 173 -3.73 10.18 -6.40
N PRO A 174 -4.67 10.26 -5.45
CA PRO A 174 -5.95 10.86 -5.73
C PRO A 174 -5.66 12.29 -6.20
N GLU A 175 -5.91 12.55 -7.48
CA GLU A 175 -5.97 13.90 -8.01
C GLU A 175 -6.90 14.69 -7.09
N VAL A 176 -6.30 15.58 -6.30
CA VAL A 176 -7.02 16.44 -5.37
C VAL A 176 -7.87 17.35 -6.26
N PRO A 177 -9.21 17.25 -6.25
CA PRO A 177 -10.02 18.11 -7.09
C PRO A 177 -9.74 19.58 -6.70
N PRO A 178 -9.69 20.51 -7.68
CA PRO A 178 -9.43 21.91 -7.38
C PRO A 178 -10.47 22.39 -6.37
N ARG A 179 -9.98 23.03 -5.30
CA ARG A 179 -10.83 23.63 -4.26
C ARG A 179 -11.86 24.51 -4.95
N CYS A 180 -13.13 24.09 -4.97
CA CYS A 180 -14.23 25.01 -5.25
C CYS A 180 -14.14 26.14 -4.21
N GLY A 181 -13.74 27.32 -4.67
CA GLY A 181 -13.75 28.53 -3.87
C GLY A 181 -15.16 28.75 -3.34
N ARG A 182 -15.32 28.74 -2.02
CA ARG A 182 -16.53 29.30 -1.40
C ARG A 182 -16.51 30.80 -1.67
N ARG A 183 -17.49 31.27 -2.45
CA ARG A 183 -18.00 32.64 -2.35
C ARG A 183 -18.67 32.83 -0.99
#